data_AF-A0A494SQ62-F1
#
_entry.id   AF-A0A494SQ62-F1
#
_cell.length_a   1.000
_cell.length_b   1.000
_cell.length_c   1.000
_cell.angle_alpha   90.00
_cell.angle_beta   90.00
_cell.angle_gamma   90.00
#
_symmetry.space_group_name_H-M   'P 1'
#
loop_
_entity.id
_entity.type
_entity.pdbx_description
1 polymer ?
#
loop_
_entity_poly.entity_id
_entity_poly.type
_entity_poly.pdbx_seq_one_letter_code
_entity_poly.pdbx_strand_id
1 'polypeptide(L)'
;MALVDRHGAEGASMRGVAQKLGVNPTSLYNHVADRAAMIEDLRALVSNRIDSAPLRQLPWEEGLLAWARSYRLAFARHHRAVPLLMTTRASSPVLLAEYEDFAVAAEAVGWASSEVLPLLTAFESFILGSVLDMSGPTVVFDPVGQEERFPRLAAAYETLQDEDADDPIATRAFELGLKMLIASARPPR
;
A
#
# COMPACT_ATOMS: atom_id res chain seq x y z
N MET A 1 -8.61 7.12 12.31
CA MET A 1 -8.60 7.06 10.84
C MET A 1 -9.16 8.30 10.18
N ALA A 2 -10.43 8.69 10.41
CA ALA A 2 -11.07 9.82 9.72
C ALA A 2 -10.30 11.16 9.69
N LEU A 3 -9.54 11.50 10.75
CA LEU A 3 -8.69 12.69 10.76
C LEU A 3 -7.47 12.55 9.84
N VAL A 4 -6.86 11.37 9.78
CA VAL A 4 -5.72 11.07 8.90
C VAL A 4 -6.18 11.03 7.44
N ASP A 5 -7.33 10.43 7.15
CA ASP A 5 -7.91 10.43 5.80
C ASP A 5 -8.17 11.85 5.28
N ARG A 6 -8.45 12.80 6.19
CA ARG A 6 -8.71 14.19 5.85
C ARG A 6 -7.45 15.06 5.83
N HIS A 7 -6.56 14.90 6.79
CA HIS A 7 -5.44 15.82 7.05
C HIS A 7 -4.06 15.17 6.93
N GLY A 8 -3.97 13.91 6.48
CA GLY A 8 -2.74 13.16 6.42
C GLY A 8 -2.10 12.99 7.80
N ALA A 9 -0.76 13.03 7.85
CA ALA A 9 0.02 12.81 9.07
C ALA A 9 -0.31 13.78 10.21
N GLU A 10 -0.73 15.01 9.91
CA GLU A 10 -1.15 16.02 10.90
C GLU A 10 -2.44 15.62 11.62
N GLY A 11 -3.29 14.83 10.95
CA GLY A 11 -4.51 14.27 11.54
C GLY A 11 -4.24 13.25 12.65
N ALA A 12 -3.03 12.69 12.73
CA ALA A 12 -2.59 11.80 13.81
C ALA A 12 -1.99 12.60 14.97
N SER A 13 -2.75 13.51 15.58
CA SER A 13 -2.34 14.23 16.80
C SER A 13 -3.22 13.86 17.99
N MET A 14 -2.61 13.66 19.17
CA MET A 14 -3.36 13.33 20.41
C MET A 14 -4.42 14.38 20.71
N ARG A 15 -4.07 15.67 20.59
CA ARG A 15 -4.99 16.79 20.80
C ARG A 15 -6.12 16.82 19.77
N GLY A 16 -5.81 16.64 18.49
CA GLY A 16 -6.82 16.66 17.43
C GLY A 16 -7.80 15.49 17.55
N VAL A 17 -7.31 14.30 17.93
CA VAL A 17 -8.16 13.14 18.20
C VAL A 17 -9.06 13.36 19.41
N ALA A 18 -8.51 13.84 20.53
CA ALA A 18 -9.32 14.14 21.72
C ALA A 18 -10.42 15.16 21.43
N GLN A 19 -10.08 16.24 20.71
CA GLN A 19 -11.05 17.25 20.28
C GLN A 19 -12.15 16.66 19.40
N LYS A 20 -11.78 15.82 18.41
CA LYS A 20 -12.75 15.17 17.52
C LYS A 20 -13.69 14.22 18.26
N LEU A 21 -13.21 13.58 19.32
CA LEU A 21 -13.99 12.70 20.18
C LEU A 21 -14.77 13.44 21.28
N GLY A 22 -14.57 14.76 21.45
CA GLY A 22 -15.24 15.55 22.48
C GLY A 22 -14.77 15.21 23.91
N VAL A 23 -13.56 14.66 24.07
CA VAL A 23 -12.99 14.25 25.36
C VAL A 23 -11.80 15.12 25.75
N ASN A 24 -11.43 15.09 27.03
CA ASN A 24 -10.19 15.72 27.49
C ASN A 24 -8.97 14.92 26.96
N PRO A 25 -7.89 15.57 26.48
CA PRO A 25 -6.66 14.88 26.09
C PRO A 25 -6.12 13.88 27.11
N THR A 26 -6.21 14.16 28.41
CA THR A 26 -5.78 13.23 29.47
C THR A 26 -6.54 11.90 29.42
N SER A 27 -7.82 11.91 29.05
CA SER A 27 -8.60 10.69 28.88
C SER A 27 -8.06 9.81 27.75
N LEU A 28 -7.54 10.42 26.67
CA LEU A 28 -6.95 9.67 25.57
C LEU A 28 -5.63 8.99 25.97
N TYR A 29 -4.82 9.67 26.78
CA TYR A 29 -3.56 9.10 27.30
C TYR A 29 -3.76 7.86 28.18
N ASN A 30 -4.95 7.69 28.79
CA ASN A 30 -5.28 6.47 29.55
C ASN A 30 -5.52 5.25 28.64
N HIS A 31 -5.83 5.48 27.36
CA HIS A 31 -6.05 4.41 26.38
C HIS A 31 -4.85 4.20 25.46
N VAL A 32 -4.14 5.28 25.12
CA VAL A 32 -3.02 5.27 24.20
C VAL A 32 -1.89 6.11 24.77
N ALA A 33 -0.77 5.48 25.11
CA ALA A 33 0.29 6.09 25.91
C ALA A 33 0.91 7.34 25.26
N ASP A 34 1.07 7.33 23.94
CA ASP A 34 1.64 8.44 23.19
C ASP A 34 1.22 8.41 21.71
N ARG A 35 1.73 9.37 20.93
CA ARG A 35 1.46 9.45 19.49
C ARG A 35 2.00 8.22 18.74
N ALA A 36 3.12 7.63 19.15
CA ALA A 36 3.68 6.47 18.48
C ALA A 36 2.80 5.23 18.68
N ALA A 37 2.32 4.99 19.89
CA ALA A 37 1.34 3.96 20.18
C ALA A 37 0.05 4.15 19.35
N MET A 38 -0.43 5.39 19.23
CA MET A 38 -1.59 5.70 18.38
C MET A 38 -1.34 5.37 16.90
N ILE A 39 -0.13 5.61 16.40
CA ILE A 39 0.24 5.28 15.02
C ILE A 39 0.28 3.77 14.81
N GLU A 40 0.74 3.00 15.80
CA GLU A 40 0.68 1.53 15.75
C GLU A 40 -0.75 0.99 15.79
N ASP A 41 -1.65 1.62 16.54
CA ASP A 41 -3.09 1.27 16.49
C ASP A 41 -3.68 1.57 15.11
N LEU A 42 -3.35 2.72 14.52
CA LEU A 42 -3.76 3.06 13.15
C LEU A 42 -3.20 2.06 12.13
N ARG A 43 -1.95 1.64 12.30
CA ARG A 43 -1.32 0.59 11.48
C ARG A 43 -2.09 -0.71 11.59
N ALA A 44 -2.35 -1.18 12.80
CA ALA A 44 -3.11 -2.40 13.05
C ALA A 44 -4.49 -2.36 12.38
N LEU A 45 -5.18 -1.21 12.41
CA LEU A 45 -6.48 -1.03 11.75
C LEU A 45 -6.41 -1.16 10.22
N VAL A 46 -5.31 -0.73 9.58
CA VAL A 46 -5.12 -0.89 8.13
C VAL A 46 -4.66 -2.31 7.82
N SER A 47 -3.64 -2.81 8.52
CA SER A 47 -3.06 -4.14 8.34
C SER A 47 -4.09 -5.25 8.53
N ASN A 48 -5.00 -5.15 9.50
CA ASN A 48 -6.05 -6.15 9.72
C ASN A 48 -7.04 -6.34 8.53
N ARG A 49 -6.91 -5.56 7.46
CA ARG A 49 -7.65 -5.73 6.19
C ARG A 49 -6.83 -6.37 5.08
N ILE A 50 -5.55 -6.60 5.31
CA ILE A 50 -4.65 -7.32 4.44
C ILE A 50 -4.87 -8.81 4.72
N ASP A 51 -5.09 -9.57 3.66
CA ASP A 51 -5.31 -11.00 3.76
C ASP A 51 -4.02 -11.73 3.37
N SER A 52 -3.28 -12.22 4.37
CA SER A 52 -2.10 -13.06 4.19
C SER A 52 -2.43 -14.55 4.05
N ALA A 53 -3.68 -14.97 4.30
CA ALA A 53 -4.05 -16.38 4.24
C ALA A 53 -3.76 -17.05 2.88
N PRO A 54 -3.95 -16.38 1.72
CA PRO A 54 -3.57 -16.92 0.42
C PRO A 54 -2.11 -17.32 0.29
N LEU A 55 -1.17 -16.62 0.97
CA LEU A 55 0.26 -16.97 0.96
C LEU A 55 0.51 -18.37 1.52
N ARG A 56 -0.35 -18.84 2.43
CA ARG A 56 -0.28 -20.17 3.04
C ARG A 56 -1.15 -21.22 2.37
N GLN A 57 -2.14 -20.80 1.58
CA GLN A 57 -3.20 -21.68 1.07
C GLN A 57 -3.08 -21.96 -0.44
N LEU A 58 -2.43 -21.06 -1.18
CA LEU A 58 -2.34 -21.13 -2.64
C LEU A 58 -0.90 -21.36 -3.09
N PRO A 59 -0.70 -21.77 -4.37
CA PRO A 59 0.62 -21.70 -5.00
C PRO A 59 1.20 -20.29 -4.88
N TRP A 60 2.52 -20.20 -4.66
CA TRP A 60 3.24 -18.96 -4.34
C TRP A 60 2.84 -17.74 -5.19
N GLU A 61 2.81 -17.87 -6.51
CA GLU A 61 2.45 -16.78 -7.42
C GLU A 61 0.99 -16.34 -7.27
N GLU A 62 0.08 -17.29 -7.05
CA GLU A 62 -1.35 -16.99 -6.83
C GLU A 62 -1.56 -16.36 -5.44
N GLY A 63 -0.83 -16.83 -4.43
CA GLY A 63 -0.81 -16.28 -3.09
C GLY A 63 -0.31 -14.83 -3.07
N LEU A 64 0.82 -14.55 -3.74
CA LEU A 64 1.36 -13.20 -3.90
C LEU A 64 0.37 -12.27 -4.59
N LEU A 65 -0.30 -12.74 -5.65
CA LEU A 65 -1.29 -11.96 -6.39
C LEU A 65 -2.46 -11.56 -5.49
N ALA A 66 -3.02 -12.52 -4.75
CA ALA A 66 -4.14 -12.28 -3.84
C ALA A 66 -3.75 -11.37 -2.67
N TRP A 67 -2.60 -11.64 -2.04
CA TRP A 67 -2.06 -10.84 -0.95
C TRP A 67 -1.83 -9.38 -1.38
N ALA A 68 -1.12 -9.16 -2.49
CA ALA A 68 -0.81 -7.80 -2.97
C ALA A 68 -2.07 -6.99 -3.32
N ARG A 69 -3.09 -7.64 -3.90
CA ARG A 69 -4.40 -7.00 -4.16
C ARG A 69 -5.10 -6.61 -2.87
N SER A 70 -5.13 -7.50 -1.87
CA SER A 70 -5.72 -7.20 -0.55
C SER A 70 -4.98 -6.05 0.13
N TYR A 71 -3.65 -6.03 0.02
CA TYR A 71 -2.78 -4.99 0.56
C TYR A 71 -3.10 -3.64 -0.09
N ARG A 72 -3.10 -3.56 -1.43
CA ARG A 72 -3.48 -2.33 -2.16
C ARG A 72 -4.86 -1.84 -1.75
N LEU A 73 -5.84 -2.74 -1.64
CA LEU A 73 -7.21 -2.40 -1.27
C LEU A 73 -7.31 -1.87 0.18
N ALA A 74 -6.59 -2.47 1.12
CA ALA A 74 -6.55 -2.03 2.52
C ALA A 74 -6.08 -0.57 2.64
N PHE A 75 -5.07 -0.20 1.85
CA PHE A 75 -4.50 1.14 1.83
C PHE A 75 -5.21 2.12 0.89
N ALA A 76 -5.93 1.68 -0.14
CA ALA A 76 -6.63 2.58 -1.08
C ALA A 76 -7.60 3.55 -0.37
N ARG A 77 -8.34 3.05 0.63
CA ARG A 77 -9.25 3.88 1.45
C ARG A 77 -8.53 4.85 2.39
N HIS A 78 -7.26 4.58 2.68
CA HIS A 78 -6.44 5.28 3.68
C HIS A 78 -5.12 5.77 3.08
N HIS A 79 -5.12 6.16 1.80
CA HIS A 79 -3.90 6.51 1.07
C HIS A 79 -3.10 7.64 1.75
N ARG A 80 -3.78 8.61 2.38
CA ARG A 80 -3.13 9.69 3.14
C ARG A 80 -2.42 9.22 4.42
N ALA A 81 -2.68 8.00 4.87
CA ALA A 81 -1.96 7.37 5.97
C ALA A 81 -0.63 6.76 5.52
N VAL A 82 -0.43 6.49 4.22
CA VAL A 82 0.80 5.83 3.71
C VAL A 82 2.07 6.56 4.16
N PRO A 83 2.25 7.89 3.98
CA PRO A 83 3.47 8.56 4.41
C PRO A 83 3.70 8.45 5.93
N LEU A 84 2.63 8.53 6.72
CA LEU A 84 2.71 8.42 8.17
C LEU A 84 3.15 7.01 8.59
N LEU A 85 2.50 5.98 8.05
CA LEU A 85 2.76 4.59 8.41
C LEU A 85 4.11 4.10 7.89
N MET A 86 4.61 4.62 6.78
CA MET A 86 5.89 4.17 6.19
C MET A 86 7.13 4.88 6.75
N THR A 87 6.96 6.01 7.45
CA THR A 87 8.07 6.78 8.05
C THR A 87 8.25 6.54 9.54
N THR A 88 7.45 5.65 10.14
CA THR A 88 7.54 5.28 11.55
C THR A 88 7.80 3.80 11.70
N ARG A 89 8.64 3.43 12.68
CA ARG A 89 8.93 2.03 12.99
C ARG A 89 7.65 1.28 13.34
N ALA A 90 7.45 0.13 12.70
CA ALA A 90 6.34 -0.78 12.97
C ALA A 90 6.73 -1.84 14.01
N SER A 91 5.83 -2.11 14.94
CA SER A 91 5.90 -3.23 15.88
C SER A 91 4.54 -3.90 16.10
N SER A 92 3.52 -3.51 15.34
CA SER A 92 2.17 -4.07 15.39
C SER A 92 2.18 -5.60 15.19
N PRO A 93 1.68 -6.38 16.16
CA PRO A 93 1.64 -7.84 16.03
C PRO A 93 0.86 -8.35 14.82
N VAL A 94 -0.18 -7.62 14.41
CA VAL A 94 -1.01 -7.95 13.23
C VAL A 94 -0.16 -7.89 11.97
N LEU A 95 0.56 -6.79 11.76
CA LEU A 95 1.44 -6.63 10.62
C LEU A 95 2.59 -7.65 10.63
N LEU A 96 3.20 -7.88 11.80
CA LEU A 96 4.29 -8.85 11.91
C LEU A 96 3.84 -10.27 11.60
N ALA A 97 2.61 -10.65 11.95
CA ALA A 97 2.06 -11.96 11.59
C ALA A 97 1.85 -12.11 10.08
N GLU A 98 1.42 -11.05 9.37
CA GLU A 98 1.29 -11.07 7.92
C GLU A 98 2.66 -11.19 7.22
N TYR A 99 3.69 -10.51 7.75
CA TYR A 99 5.05 -10.63 7.23
C TYR A 99 5.69 -11.99 7.56
N GLU A 100 5.34 -12.60 8.69
CA GLU A 100 5.74 -13.97 9.00
C GLU A 100 5.13 -14.95 8.00
N ASP A 101 3.84 -14.81 7.67
CA ASP A 101 3.18 -15.61 6.61
C ASP A 101 3.91 -15.46 5.26
N PHE A 102 4.33 -14.24 4.91
CA PHE A 102 5.14 -13.99 3.71
C PHE A 102 6.51 -14.67 3.79
N ALA A 103 7.22 -14.53 4.90
CA ALA A 103 8.54 -15.11 5.10
C ALA A 103 8.51 -16.64 4.96
N VAL A 104 7.57 -17.29 5.64
CA VAL A 104 7.35 -18.74 5.57
C VAL A 104 7.08 -19.18 4.12
N ALA A 105 6.21 -18.47 3.41
CA ALA A 105 5.87 -18.79 2.02
C ALA A 105 7.05 -18.57 1.05
N ALA A 106 7.85 -17.52 1.27
CA ALA A 106 9.04 -17.22 0.46
C ALA A 106 10.13 -18.30 0.66
N GLU A 107 10.41 -18.69 1.90
CA GLU A 107 11.39 -19.74 2.20
C GLU A 107 10.93 -21.10 1.64
N ALA A 108 9.63 -21.40 1.67
CA ALA A 108 9.07 -22.63 1.10
C ALA A 108 9.31 -22.78 -0.42
N VAL A 109 9.52 -21.68 -1.15
CA VAL A 109 9.90 -21.69 -2.57
C VAL A 109 11.40 -21.49 -2.82
N GLY A 110 12.21 -21.47 -1.76
CA GLY A 110 13.67 -21.52 -1.83
C GLY A 110 14.40 -20.19 -1.70
N TRP A 111 13.72 -19.11 -1.32
CA TRP A 111 14.42 -17.86 -0.98
C TRP A 111 15.28 -18.04 0.28
N ALA A 112 16.49 -17.47 0.29
CA ALA A 112 17.29 -17.45 1.51
C ALA A 112 16.73 -16.44 2.51
N SER A 113 16.85 -16.70 3.82
CA SER A 113 16.35 -15.79 4.87
C SER A 113 16.92 -14.36 4.77
N SER A 114 18.14 -14.21 4.22
CA SER A 114 18.75 -12.90 3.97
C SER A 114 18.07 -12.09 2.85
N GLU A 115 17.30 -12.74 1.99
CA GLU A 115 16.63 -12.14 0.82
C GLU A 115 15.15 -11.85 1.06
N VAL A 116 14.55 -12.45 2.10
CA VAL A 116 13.12 -12.31 2.42
C VAL A 116 12.73 -10.85 2.65
N LEU A 117 13.48 -10.10 3.47
CA LEU A 117 13.14 -8.69 3.73
C LEU A 117 13.32 -7.79 2.50
N PRO A 118 14.41 -7.89 1.71
CA PRO A 118 14.49 -7.21 0.41
C PRO A 118 13.32 -7.54 -0.53
N LEU A 119 12.94 -8.81 -0.64
CA LEU A 119 11.84 -9.25 -1.49
C LEU A 119 10.50 -8.66 -1.02
N LEU A 120 10.19 -8.80 0.27
CA LEU A 120 9.01 -8.21 0.90
C LEU A 120 8.95 -6.69 0.62
N THR A 121 10.06 -5.99 0.89
CA THR A 121 10.15 -4.54 0.70
C THR A 121 9.94 -4.14 -0.76
N ALA A 122 10.40 -4.95 -1.72
CA ALA A 122 10.19 -4.69 -3.14
C ALA A 122 8.70 -4.78 -3.52
N PHE A 123 7.99 -5.80 -3.03
CA PHE A 123 6.53 -5.90 -3.18
C PHE A 123 5.81 -4.73 -2.52
N GLU A 124 6.16 -4.39 -1.28
CA GLU A 124 5.52 -3.28 -0.57
C GLU A 124 5.74 -1.94 -1.25
N SER A 125 6.96 -1.67 -1.72
CA SER A 125 7.28 -0.43 -2.44
C SER A 125 6.44 -0.30 -3.71
N PHE A 126 6.27 -1.39 -4.45
CA PHE A 126 5.41 -1.43 -5.63
C PHE A 126 3.94 -1.21 -5.27
N ILE A 127 3.42 -1.96 -4.28
CA ILE A 127 2.02 -1.90 -3.84
C ILE A 127 1.68 -0.49 -3.34
N LEU A 128 2.48 0.06 -2.43
CA LEU A 128 2.26 1.38 -1.84
C LEU A 128 2.48 2.50 -2.84
N GLY A 129 3.43 2.34 -3.78
CA GLY A 129 3.57 3.23 -4.93
C GLY A 129 2.28 3.30 -5.75
N SER A 130 1.63 2.15 -6.00
CA SER A 130 0.35 2.11 -6.71
C SER A 130 -0.81 2.75 -5.93
N VAL A 131 -0.78 2.73 -4.59
CA VAL A 131 -1.78 3.42 -3.75
C VAL A 131 -1.60 4.94 -3.84
N LEU A 132 -0.36 5.41 -3.84
CA LEU A 132 -0.07 6.84 -4.01
C LEU A 132 -0.49 7.33 -5.40
N ASP A 133 -0.26 6.53 -6.44
CA ASP A 133 -0.70 6.81 -7.81
C ASP A 133 -2.22 7.01 -7.91
N MET A 134 -3.02 6.14 -7.27
CA MET A 134 -4.49 6.28 -7.18
C MET A 134 -4.97 7.57 -6.51
N SER A 135 -4.09 8.25 -5.77
CA SER A 135 -4.43 9.45 -5.01
C SER A 135 -4.15 10.74 -5.78
N GLY A 136 -3.45 10.64 -6.91
CA GLY A 136 -3.11 11.76 -7.79
C GLY A 136 -4.18 12.01 -8.87
N PRO A 137 -3.87 12.85 -9.87
CA PRO A 137 -4.65 12.92 -11.11
C PRO A 137 -4.77 11.54 -11.77
N THR A 138 -5.91 11.26 -12.41
CA THR A 138 -6.15 9.99 -13.14
C THR A 138 -5.12 9.73 -14.24
N VAL A 139 -4.55 10.80 -14.81
CA VAL A 139 -3.37 10.76 -15.67
C VAL A 139 -2.46 11.94 -15.31
N VAL A 140 -1.21 11.68 -14.93
CA VAL A 140 -0.26 12.70 -14.44
C VAL A 140 0.43 13.47 -15.57
N PHE A 141 0.48 12.89 -16.76
CA PHE A 141 1.14 13.45 -17.95
C PHE A 141 0.10 13.83 -19.00
N ASP A 142 0.37 14.90 -19.74
CA ASP A 142 -0.50 15.40 -20.80
C ASP A 142 0.36 15.86 -21.99
N PRO A 143 0.38 15.11 -23.10
CA PRO A 143 1.15 15.46 -24.30
C PRO A 143 0.40 16.42 -25.24
N VAL A 144 -0.83 16.86 -24.93
CA VAL A 144 -1.65 17.71 -25.81
C VAL A 144 -0.91 19.00 -26.19
N GLY A 145 -0.92 19.31 -27.49
CA GLY A 145 -0.19 20.44 -28.09
C GLY A 145 1.32 20.20 -28.28
N GLN A 146 1.81 19.00 -28.00
CA GLN A 146 3.20 18.59 -28.19
C GLN A 146 3.34 17.28 -28.99
N GLU A 147 2.34 16.94 -29.78
CA GLU A 147 2.22 15.66 -30.50
C GLU A 147 3.34 15.47 -31.52
N GLU A 148 3.74 16.53 -32.22
CA GLU A 148 4.89 16.48 -33.15
C GLU A 148 6.20 16.14 -32.44
N ARG A 149 6.35 16.58 -31.18
CA ARG A 149 7.55 16.37 -30.37
C ARG A 149 7.55 15.02 -29.66
N PHE A 150 6.39 14.54 -29.24
CA PHE A 150 6.23 13.29 -28.48
C PHE A 150 5.21 12.33 -29.12
N PRO A 151 5.37 11.96 -30.40
CA PRO A 151 4.32 11.28 -31.16
C PRO A 151 3.94 9.91 -30.61
N ARG A 152 4.88 9.19 -29.98
CA ARG A 152 4.60 7.87 -29.39
C ARG A 152 3.83 7.97 -28.07
N LEU A 153 4.11 8.99 -27.26
CA LEU A 153 3.41 9.23 -26.02
C LEU A 153 2.01 9.79 -26.30
N ALA A 154 1.88 10.71 -27.26
CA ALA A 154 0.58 11.22 -27.71
C ALA A 154 -0.33 10.08 -28.20
N ALA A 155 0.18 9.20 -29.08
CA ALA A 155 -0.59 8.05 -29.54
C ALA A 155 -1.03 7.11 -28.41
N ALA A 156 -0.19 6.89 -27.39
CA ALA A 156 -0.58 6.09 -26.22
C ALA A 156 -1.61 6.82 -25.35
N TYR A 157 -1.46 8.14 -25.16
CA TYR A 157 -2.40 8.97 -24.40
C TYR A 157 -3.79 9.01 -25.07
N GLU A 158 -3.84 9.07 -26.40
CA GLU A 158 -5.10 9.01 -27.16
C GLU A 158 -5.90 7.74 -26.88
N THR A 159 -5.26 6.60 -26.60
CA THR A 159 -5.99 5.35 -26.28
C THR A 159 -6.77 5.41 -24.97
N LEU A 160 -6.46 6.36 -24.08
CA LEU A 160 -7.16 6.51 -22.80
C LEU A 160 -8.60 7.00 -22.96
N GLN A 161 -8.98 7.53 -24.13
CA GLN A 161 -10.35 7.97 -24.41
C GLN A 161 -11.38 6.82 -24.38
N ASP A 162 -10.92 5.59 -24.57
CA ASP A 162 -11.76 4.38 -24.58
C ASP A 162 -11.82 3.69 -23.20
N GLU A 163 -11.12 4.24 -22.20
CA GLU A 163 -10.99 3.67 -20.86
C GLU A 163 -11.95 4.34 -19.85
N ASP A 164 -12.03 3.77 -18.65
CA ASP A 164 -12.77 4.37 -17.54
C ASP A 164 -12.18 5.74 -17.18
N ALA A 165 -13.00 6.79 -17.20
CA ALA A 165 -12.56 8.16 -16.92
C ALA A 165 -12.04 8.33 -15.47
N ASP A 166 -12.53 7.53 -14.53
CA ASP A 166 -12.15 7.59 -13.11
C ASP A 166 -10.90 6.77 -12.79
N ASP A 167 -10.56 5.77 -13.61
CA ASP A 167 -9.38 4.90 -13.45
C ASP A 167 -8.85 4.39 -14.81
N PRO A 168 -8.37 5.29 -15.69
CA PRO A 168 -7.95 4.90 -17.03
C PRO A 168 -6.63 4.12 -17.04
N ILE A 169 -5.83 4.21 -15.96
CA ILE A 169 -4.46 3.69 -15.90
C ILE A 169 -4.20 2.89 -14.61
N ALA A 170 -4.51 3.44 -13.43
CA ALA A 170 -3.89 3.01 -12.17
C ALA A 170 -4.14 1.54 -11.84
N THR A 171 -5.37 1.03 -11.99
CA THR A 171 -5.64 -0.40 -11.75
C THR A 171 -4.98 -1.31 -12.78
N ARG A 172 -5.00 -0.95 -14.07
CA ARG A 172 -4.32 -1.75 -15.11
C ARG A 172 -2.80 -1.74 -14.94
N ALA A 173 -2.23 -0.60 -14.59
CA ALA A 173 -0.81 -0.44 -14.30
C ALA A 173 -0.38 -1.29 -13.10
N PHE A 174 -1.18 -1.29 -12.02
CA PHE A 174 -0.95 -2.16 -10.87
C PHE A 174 -0.97 -3.65 -11.27
N GLU A 175 -2.00 -4.09 -11.99
CA GLU A 175 -2.13 -5.49 -12.40
C GLU A 175 -1.01 -5.93 -13.36
N LEU A 176 -0.60 -5.06 -14.28
CA LEU A 176 0.51 -5.32 -15.19
C LEU A 176 1.84 -5.42 -14.42
N GLY A 177 2.15 -4.42 -13.59
CA GLY A 177 3.39 -4.38 -12.81
C GLY A 177 3.49 -5.53 -11.81
N LEU A 178 2.38 -5.90 -11.16
CA LEU A 178 2.34 -7.01 -10.22
C LEU A 178 2.66 -8.33 -10.91
N LYS A 179 2.09 -8.58 -12.11
CA LYS A 179 2.42 -9.77 -12.90
C LYS A 179 3.89 -9.81 -13.29
N MET A 180 4.48 -8.68 -13.67
CA MET A 180 5.91 -8.59 -13.99
C MET A 180 6.79 -8.90 -12.78
N LEU A 181 6.42 -8.38 -11.60
CA LEU A 181 7.15 -8.62 -10.35
C LEU A 181 7.05 -10.10 -9.92
N ILE A 182 5.85 -10.67 -9.97
CA ILE A 182 5.60 -12.08 -9.64
C ILE A 182 6.33 -13.02 -10.60
N ALA A 183 6.39 -12.70 -11.89
CA ALA A 183 7.11 -13.52 -12.88
C ALA A 183 8.61 -13.67 -12.55
N SER A 184 9.17 -12.72 -11.79
CA SER A 184 10.56 -12.73 -11.31
C SER A 184 10.70 -13.11 -9.83
N ALA A 185 9.60 -13.45 -9.14
CA ALA A 185 9.57 -13.63 -7.69
C ALA A 185 9.97 -15.05 -7.24
N ARG A 186 10.91 -15.68 -7.95
CA ARG A 186 11.55 -16.92 -7.52
C ARG A 186 13.06 -16.71 -7.45
N PRO A 187 13.75 -17.40 -6.54
CA PRO A 187 15.20 -17.31 -6.48
C PRO A 187 15.80 -17.72 -7.83
N PRO A 188 16.87 -17.06 -8.29
CA PRO A 188 17.60 -17.48 -9.47
C PRO A 188 18.12 -18.92 -9.27
N ARG A 189 18.01 -19.74 -10.32
CA ARG A 189 18.55 -21.10 -10.33
C ARG A 189 20.07 -21.11 -10.40
#